data_AF-A0A2N5H3R8-F1
#
_entry.id   AF-A0A2N5H3R8-F1
#
_cell.length_a   1.000
_cell.length_b   1.000
_cell.length_c   1.000
_cell.angle_alpha   90.00
_cell.angle_beta   90.00
_cell.angle_gamma   90.00
#
_symmetry.space_group_name_H-M   'P 1'
#
loop_
_entity.id
_entity.type
_entity.pdbx_description
1 polymer ?
#
loop_
_entity_poly.entity_id
_entity_poly.type
_entity_poly.pdbx_seq_one_letter_code
_entity_poly.pdbx_strand_id
1 'polypeptide(L)'
;MKNKNKWKALFGFVGILFVSFSFYFGYALLNTDKASDSEKEPAVAEERENQDAKAAKFAEGSSAPVNDYENVGSFISQMHEWYNQKLGWGRIDAVKWGEQKDKAAELRLIIGSIETKNTDLQSDFKTISNYASDIENGEKDKKTLLKLHRFFHDLDIEYNGYKQSKDYYDITEYKNKRG
;
A
#
# COMPACT_ATOMS: atom_id res chain seq x y z
N MET A 1 -15.04 9.86 65.63
CA MET A 1 -13.57 10.06 65.61
C MET A 1 -13.01 9.72 64.23
N LYS A 2 -11.97 10.43 63.81
CA LYS A 2 -11.36 10.51 62.46
C LYS A 2 -10.85 9.17 61.92
N ASN A 3 -10.82 9.04 60.59
CA ASN A 3 -9.56 8.92 59.81
C ASN A 3 -9.79 9.15 58.30
N LYS A 4 -9.68 10.43 57.90
CA LYS A 4 -9.35 10.85 56.52
C LYS A 4 -7.85 10.57 56.34
N ASN A 5 -7.43 9.93 55.24
CA ASN A 5 -6.07 10.05 54.61
C ASN A 5 -5.72 8.97 53.56
N LYS A 6 -6.63 8.09 53.11
CA LYS A 6 -6.26 7.04 52.13
C LYS A 6 -6.16 7.49 50.67
N TRP A 7 -6.65 8.68 50.31
CA TRP A 7 -6.61 9.16 48.90
C TRP A 7 -5.36 9.97 48.55
N LYS A 8 -4.56 10.41 49.53
CA LYS A 8 -3.34 11.18 49.27
C LYS A 8 -2.13 10.30 48.91
N ALA A 9 -2.20 8.99 49.11
CA ALA A 9 -1.12 8.07 48.76
C ALA A 9 -1.16 7.61 47.28
N LEU A 10 -2.30 7.71 46.58
CA LEU A 10 -2.42 7.24 45.20
C LEU A 10 -1.96 8.28 44.15
N PHE A 11 -1.98 9.57 44.48
CA PHE A 11 -1.51 10.64 43.58
C PHE A 11 0.01 10.92 43.68
N GLY A 12 0.70 10.37 44.67
CA GLY A 12 2.15 10.56 44.84
C GLY A 12 3.01 9.77 43.85
N PHE A 13 2.54 8.62 43.36
CA PHE A 13 3.33 7.76 42.46
C PHE A 13 3.10 8.02 40.97
N VAL A 14 1.94 8.53 40.57
CA VAL A 14 1.67 8.88 39.16
C VAL A 14 2.39 10.16 38.75
N GLY A 15 2.58 11.12 39.67
CA GLY A 15 3.26 12.38 39.37
C GLY A 15 4.74 12.25 39.03
N ILE A 16 5.46 11.27 39.59
CA ILE A 16 6.91 11.10 39.39
C ILE A 16 7.23 10.48 38.02
N LEU A 17 6.33 9.65 37.48
CA LEU A 17 6.50 9.05 36.15
C LEU A 17 6.23 10.03 34.99
N PHE A 18 5.34 11.01 35.17
CA PHE A 18 5.09 12.02 34.13
C PHE A 18 6.22 13.06 34.03
N VAL A 19 6.85 13.45 35.15
CA VAL A 19 7.93 14.44 35.13
C VAL A 19 9.19 13.92 34.43
N SER A 20 9.50 12.62 34.55
CA SER A 20 10.65 12.00 33.86
C SER A 20 10.42 11.86 32.34
N PHE A 21 9.18 11.58 31.91
CA PHE A 21 8.84 11.53 30.48
C PHE A 21 8.89 12.90 29.81
N SER A 22 8.40 13.95 30.48
CA SER A 22 8.45 15.33 29.95
C SER A 22 9.87 15.90 29.87
N PHE A 23 10.77 15.55 30.80
CA PHE A 23 12.17 15.96 30.72
C PHE A 23 12.93 15.27 29.57
N TYR A 24 12.68 13.98 29.31
CA TYR A 24 13.30 13.26 28.20
C TYR A 24 12.80 13.76 26.82
N PHE A 25 11.49 13.99 26.68
CA PHE A 25 10.91 14.49 25.43
C PHE A 25 11.30 15.96 25.16
N GLY A 26 11.39 16.79 26.20
CA GLY A 26 11.89 18.17 26.09
C GLY A 26 13.37 18.25 25.69
N TYR A 27 14.22 17.38 26.25
CA TYR A 27 15.64 17.31 25.89
C TYR A 27 15.88 16.81 24.46
N ALA A 28 15.07 15.88 23.97
CA ALA A 28 15.12 15.41 22.58
C ALA A 28 14.69 16.49 21.58
N LEU A 29 13.67 17.30 21.93
CA LEU A 29 13.21 18.40 21.08
C LEU A 29 14.22 19.57 21.06
N LEU A 30 14.84 19.91 22.18
CA LEU A 30 15.82 21.01 22.28
C LEU A 30 17.21 20.69 21.70
N ASN A 31 17.56 19.41 21.54
CA ASN A 31 18.80 18.98 20.88
C ASN A 31 18.65 18.75 19.36
N THR A 32 17.46 18.97 18.81
CA THR A 32 17.21 18.85 17.36
C THR A 32 17.45 20.17 16.60
N ASP A 33 17.96 21.22 17.27
CA ASP A 33 18.16 22.56 16.67
C ASP A 33 19.59 23.13 16.76
N LYS A 34 20.62 22.30 16.98
CA LYS A 34 22.03 22.78 16.90
C LYS A 34 22.97 21.84 16.15
N ALA A 35 22.84 21.85 14.83
CA ALA A 35 23.97 21.76 13.90
C ALA A 35 23.53 22.23 12.50
N SER A 36 23.56 23.55 12.29
CA SER A 36 23.65 24.15 10.96
C SER A 36 25.10 24.56 10.76
N ASP A 37 25.81 23.94 9.81
CA ASP A 37 26.52 24.75 8.81
C ASP A 37 26.79 23.97 7.52
N SER A 38 26.79 24.72 6.42
CA SER A 38 26.66 24.28 5.03
C SER A 38 27.86 23.54 4.45
N GLU A 39 27.60 22.48 3.67
CA GLU A 39 28.26 22.28 2.37
C GLU A 39 27.20 21.93 1.31
N LYS A 40 27.35 22.55 0.13
CA LYS A 40 26.40 22.60 -0.97
C LYS A 40 26.24 21.23 -1.65
N GLU A 41 25.01 20.71 -1.72
CA GLU A 41 24.56 19.82 -2.79
C GLU A 41 23.08 20.12 -3.12
N PRO A 42 22.68 19.99 -4.40
CA PRO A 42 21.52 20.70 -4.95
C PRO A 42 20.20 20.10 -4.49
N ALA A 43 19.22 20.99 -4.33
CA ALA A 43 17.81 20.68 -4.14
C ALA A 43 17.30 19.71 -5.22
N VAL A 44 17.17 18.43 -4.87
CA VAL A 44 16.43 17.43 -5.65
C VAL A 44 15.68 16.53 -4.68
N ALA A 45 14.67 17.07 -4.00
CA ALA A 45 13.81 16.27 -3.11
C ALA A 45 12.32 16.61 -3.18
N GLU A 46 11.89 17.58 -4.00
CA GLU A 46 10.45 17.90 -4.18
C GLU A 46 9.92 17.64 -5.60
N GLU A 47 10.66 16.89 -6.44
CA GLU A 47 10.26 16.64 -7.83
C GLU A 47 10.00 15.16 -8.18
N ARG A 48 10.10 14.22 -7.22
CA ARG A 48 9.87 12.78 -7.48
C ARG A 48 8.47 12.27 -7.15
N GLU A 49 7.64 13.05 -6.45
CA GLU A 49 6.28 12.62 -6.10
C GLU A 49 5.28 12.80 -7.26
N ASN A 50 5.67 13.49 -8.34
CA ASN A 50 4.74 13.89 -9.42
C ASN A 50 5.09 13.35 -10.82
N GLN A 51 6.07 12.45 -10.94
CA GLN A 51 6.42 11.85 -12.24
C GLN A 51 5.87 10.43 -12.43
N ASP A 52 5.71 9.64 -11.37
CA ASP A 52 5.23 8.25 -11.45
C ASP A 52 3.70 8.11 -11.37
N ALA A 53 3.00 9.05 -10.72
CA ALA A 53 1.53 9.19 -10.79
C ALA A 53 1.00 9.45 -12.22
N LYS A 54 1.90 9.62 -13.19
CA LYS A 54 1.62 9.96 -14.59
C LYS A 54 1.77 8.77 -15.56
N ALA A 55 2.20 7.60 -15.08
CA ALA A 55 2.43 6.45 -15.96
C ALA A 55 1.11 5.86 -16.50
N ALA A 56 0.02 5.93 -15.73
CA ALA A 56 -1.29 5.48 -16.14
C ALA A 56 -2.41 6.39 -15.59
N LYS A 57 -3.53 6.45 -16.29
CA LYS A 57 -4.75 7.15 -15.86
C LYS A 57 -5.98 6.33 -16.21
N PHE A 58 -7.11 6.60 -15.58
CA PHE A 58 -8.39 6.08 -16.06
C PHE A 58 -8.88 6.89 -17.27
N ALA A 59 -9.51 6.20 -18.22
CA ALA A 59 -10.13 6.81 -19.39
C ALA A 59 -11.28 7.74 -18.96
N GLU A 60 -11.31 8.94 -19.53
CA GLU A 60 -12.37 9.91 -19.26
C GLU A 60 -13.71 9.39 -19.77
N GLY A 61 -14.75 9.43 -18.92
CA GLY A 61 -16.09 8.96 -19.27
C GLY A 61 -16.25 7.44 -19.28
N SER A 62 -15.30 6.67 -18.73
CA SER A 62 -15.48 5.23 -18.53
C SER A 62 -16.65 4.93 -17.61
N SER A 63 -17.42 3.88 -17.92
CA SER A 63 -18.50 3.35 -17.06
C SER A 63 -18.01 2.36 -16.00
N ALA A 64 -16.70 2.05 -15.97
CA ALA A 64 -16.11 1.20 -14.94
C ALA A 64 -16.28 1.85 -13.56
N PRO A 65 -16.36 1.07 -12.47
CA PRO A 65 -16.51 1.58 -11.10
C PRO A 65 -15.18 2.16 -10.57
N VAL A 66 -14.62 3.15 -11.28
CA VAL A 66 -13.34 3.78 -10.94
C VAL A 66 -13.46 4.83 -9.85
N ASN A 67 -14.67 5.26 -9.52
CA ASN A 67 -14.93 6.33 -8.54
C ASN A 67 -14.49 5.97 -7.11
N ASP A 68 -14.26 4.67 -6.84
CA ASP A 68 -13.73 4.19 -5.56
C ASP A 68 -12.20 4.37 -5.45
N TYR A 69 -11.56 4.87 -6.51
CA TYR A 69 -10.11 5.05 -6.61
C TYR A 69 -9.77 6.48 -7.03
N GLU A 70 -8.88 7.14 -6.27
CA GLU A 70 -8.42 8.50 -6.58
C GLU A 70 -7.61 8.54 -7.89
N ASN A 71 -6.84 7.49 -8.16
CA ASN A 71 -6.01 7.30 -9.36
C ASN A 71 -5.59 5.83 -9.50
N VAL A 72 -4.87 5.49 -10.58
CA VAL A 72 -4.40 4.11 -10.85
C VAL A 72 -3.49 3.58 -9.73
N GLY A 73 -2.65 4.43 -9.13
CA GLY A 73 -1.81 4.05 -8.00
C GLY A 73 -2.63 3.63 -6.78
N SER A 74 -3.68 4.40 -6.45
CA SER A 74 -4.62 4.05 -5.37
C SER A 74 -5.36 2.74 -5.65
N PHE A 75 -5.68 2.44 -6.91
CA PHE A 75 -6.27 1.16 -7.31
C PHE A 75 -5.30 0.00 -7.10
N ILE A 76 -4.04 0.14 -7.52
CA ILE A 76 -3.00 -0.87 -7.32
C ILE A 76 -2.84 -1.19 -5.83
N SER A 77 -2.71 -0.14 -5.00
CA SER A 77 -2.53 -0.29 -3.56
C SER A 77 -3.73 -0.94 -2.87
N GLN A 78 -4.96 -0.49 -3.18
CA GLN A 78 -6.17 -1.10 -2.63
C GLN A 78 -6.34 -2.57 -3.04
N MET A 79 -5.98 -2.92 -4.28
CA MET A 79 -6.03 -4.30 -4.75
C MET A 79 -4.96 -5.18 -4.07
N HIS A 80 -3.76 -4.65 -3.86
CA HIS A 80 -2.74 -5.32 -3.06
C HIS A 80 -3.25 -5.60 -1.64
N GLU A 81 -3.79 -4.59 -0.95
CA GLU A 81 -4.35 -4.76 0.40
C GLU A 81 -5.50 -5.79 0.43
N TRP A 82 -6.40 -5.74 -0.56
CA TRP A 82 -7.50 -6.68 -0.66
C TRP A 82 -6.99 -8.12 -0.78
N TYR A 83 -6.06 -8.39 -1.70
CA TYR A 83 -5.50 -9.74 -1.84
C TYR A 83 -4.69 -10.16 -0.61
N ASN A 84 -3.94 -9.27 0.01
CA ASN A 84 -3.24 -9.54 1.27
C ASN A 84 -4.23 -9.94 2.39
N GLN A 85 -5.34 -9.23 2.52
CA GLN A 85 -6.38 -9.55 3.50
C GLN A 85 -7.07 -10.89 3.21
N LYS A 86 -7.30 -11.22 1.93
CA LYS A 86 -8.08 -12.40 1.52
C LYS A 86 -7.26 -13.67 1.39
N LEU A 87 -6.00 -13.56 1.01
CA LEU A 87 -5.13 -14.70 0.69
C LEU A 87 -3.93 -14.81 1.64
N GLY A 88 -3.49 -13.70 2.23
CA GLY A 88 -2.36 -13.65 3.15
C GLY A 88 -2.61 -14.40 4.46
N TRP A 89 -1.52 -14.66 5.19
CA TRP A 89 -1.53 -15.29 6.51
C TRP A 89 -2.26 -16.65 6.55
N GLY A 90 -2.07 -17.46 5.50
CA GLY A 90 -2.66 -18.79 5.37
C GLY A 90 -4.12 -18.81 4.87
N ARG A 91 -4.74 -17.65 4.61
CA ARG A 91 -6.14 -17.60 4.14
C ARG A 91 -6.35 -18.19 2.74
N ILE A 92 -5.29 -18.28 1.94
CA ILE A 92 -5.27 -19.01 0.66
C ILE A 92 -5.68 -20.49 0.81
N ASP A 93 -5.63 -21.07 2.01
CA ASP A 93 -6.06 -22.44 2.23
C ASP A 93 -7.59 -22.59 2.22
N ALA A 94 -8.32 -21.55 2.58
CA ALA A 94 -9.77 -21.49 2.69
C ALA A 94 -10.38 -20.38 1.82
N VAL A 95 -10.07 -20.41 0.51
CA VAL A 95 -10.53 -19.40 -0.46
C VAL A 95 -12.06 -19.35 -0.56
N LYS A 96 -12.59 -18.14 -0.42
CA LYS A 96 -13.99 -17.83 -0.73
C LYS A 96 -14.14 -17.50 -2.21
N TRP A 97 -14.35 -18.53 -3.04
CA TRP A 97 -14.36 -18.40 -4.50
C TRP A 97 -15.44 -17.46 -5.06
N GLY A 98 -16.59 -17.32 -4.40
CA GLY A 98 -17.61 -16.34 -4.78
C GLY A 98 -17.07 -14.91 -4.73
N GLU A 99 -16.44 -14.52 -3.61
CA GLU A 99 -15.83 -13.19 -3.45
C GLU A 99 -14.71 -12.96 -4.49
N GLN A 100 -13.94 -14.00 -4.84
CA GLN A 100 -12.89 -13.90 -5.85
C GLN A 100 -13.46 -13.71 -7.26
N LYS A 101 -14.54 -14.42 -7.60
CA LYS A 101 -15.21 -14.28 -8.88
C LYS A 101 -15.79 -12.88 -9.07
N ASP A 102 -16.49 -12.36 -8.06
CA ASP A 102 -17.09 -11.02 -8.11
C ASP A 102 -16.00 -9.95 -8.25
N LYS A 103 -14.92 -10.06 -7.45
CA LYS A 103 -13.80 -9.14 -7.54
C LYS A 103 -13.06 -9.24 -8.88
N ALA A 104 -12.95 -10.43 -9.48
CA ALA A 104 -12.31 -10.61 -10.77
C ALA A 104 -13.10 -9.94 -11.91
N ALA A 105 -14.44 -10.01 -11.88
CA ALA A 105 -15.29 -9.29 -12.84
C ALA A 105 -15.11 -7.77 -12.73
N GLU A 106 -15.15 -7.23 -11.51
CA GLU A 106 -14.89 -5.81 -11.23
C GLU A 106 -13.48 -5.40 -11.70
N LEU A 107 -12.48 -6.23 -11.40
CA LEU A 107 -11.09 -6.00 -11.73
C LEU A 107 -10.87 -5.82 -13.24
N ARG A 108 -11.52 -6.65 -14.07
CA ARG A 108 -11.44 -6.54 -15.53
C ARG A 108 -12.06 -5.27 -16.07
N LEU A 109 -13.19 -4.84 -15.50
CA LEU A 109 -13.83 -3.59 -15.90
C LEU A 109 -12.92 -2.39 -15.61
N ILE A 110 -12.31 -2.37 -14.42
CA ILE A 110 -11.38 -1.30 -14.03
C ILE A 110 -10.13 -1.33 -14.89
N ILE A 111 -9.48 -2.49 -15.07
CA ILE A 111 -8.29 -2.59 -15.93
C ILE A 111 -8.59 -2.19 -17.37
N GLY A 112 -9.77 -2.54 -17.89
CA GLY A 112 -10.21 -2.14 -19.22
C GLY A 112 -10.39 -0.62 -19.39
N SER A 113 -10.47 0.14 -18.30
CA SER A 113 -10.52 1.61 -18.33
C SER A 113 -9.16 2.28 -18.14
N ILE A 114 -8.08 1.53 -17.88
CA ILE A 114 -6.76 2.11 -17.66
C ILE A 114 -6.08 2.42 -19.00
N GLU A 115 -5.66 3.67 -19.16
CA GLU A 115 -4.83 4.15 -20.26
C GLU A 115 -3.39 4.38 -19.77
N THR A 116 -2.42 3.78 -20.46
CA THR A 116 -0.99 4.00 -20.22
C THR A 116 -0.23 4.04 -21.54
N LYS A 117 0.86 4.82 -21.58
CA LYS A 117 1.82 4.81 -22.69
C LYS A 117 3.00 3.86 -22.43
N ASN A 118 3.09 3.31 -21.22
CA ASN A 118 4.15 2.38 -20.85
C ASN A 118 3.73 0.96 -21.28
N THR A 119 4.46 0.38 -22.22
CA THR A 119 4.15 -0.92 -22.82
C THR A 119 4.25 -2.06 -21.81
N ASP A 120 5.19 -1.97 -20.88
CA ASP A 120 5.45 -3.02 -19.89
C ASP A 120 4.32 -3.03 -18.84
N LEU A 121 3.92 -1.84 -18.38
CA LEU A 121 2.75 -1.69 -17.50
C LEU A 121 1.45 -2.13 -18.19
N GLN A 122 1.31 -1.85 -19.49
CA GLN A 122 0.18 -2.34 -20.27
C GLN A 122 0.18 -3.87 -20.37
N SER A 123 1.36 -4.48 -20.54
CA SER A 123 1.56 -5.93 -20.57
C SER A 123 1.18 -6.58 -19.23
N ASP A 124 1.62 -5.98 -18.12
CA ASP A 124 1.27 -6.41 -16.77
C ASP A 124 -0.25 -6.36 -16.55
N PHE A 125 -0.90 -5.25 -16.88
CA PHE A 125 -2.36 -5.13 -16.77
C PHE A 125 -3.12 -6.12 -17.65
N LYS A 126 -2.62 -6.41 -18.86
CA LYS A 126 -3.20 -7.44 -19.72
C LYS A 126 -3.09 -8.83 -19.09
N THR A 127 -1.95 -9.15 -18.49
CA THR A 127 -1.73 -10.42 -17.79
C THR A 127 -2.66 -10.56 -16.59
N ILE A 128 -2.79 -9.51 -15.78
CA ILE A 128 -3.72 -9.44 -14.65
C ILE A 128 -5.17 -9.65 -15.14
N SER A 129 -5.57 -8.98 -16.24
CA SER A 129 -6.91 -9.12 -16.82
C SER A 129 -7.20 -10.55 -17.30
N ASN A 130 -6.20 -11.25 -17.86
CA ASN A 130 -6.35 -12.65 -18.25
C ASN A 130 -6.58 -13.55 -17.02
N TYR A 131 -5.76 -13.41 -15.97
CA TYR A 131 -5.97 -14.16 -14.72
C TYR A 131 -7.31 -13.88 -14.07
N ALA A 132 -7.76 -12.62 -14.10
CA ALA A 132 -9.09 -12.26 -13.63
C ALA A 132 -10.18 -12.94 -14.49
N SER A 133 -9.99 -13.01 -15.82
CA SER A 133 -10.93 -13.70 -16.71
C SER A 133 -11.06 -15.19 -16.38
N ASP A 134 -9.95 -15.87 -16.09
CA ASP A 134 -9.97 -17.29 -15.73
C ASP A 134 -10.82 -17.52 -14.46
N ILE A 135 -10.62 -16.69 -13.43
CA ILE A 135 -11.36 -16.76 -12.16
C ILE A 135 -12.84 -16.41 -12.36
N GLU A 136 -13.14 -15.38 -13.14
CA GLU A 136 -14.52 -14.98 -13.46
C GLU A 136 -15.28 -16.12 -14.14
N ASN A 137 -14.62 -16.81 -15.06
CA ASN A 137 -15.12 -17.98 -15.79
C ASN A 137 -15.26 -19.24 -14.91
N GLY A 138 -14.87 -19.14 -13.62
CA GLY A 138 -15.08 -20.18 -12.63
C GLY A 138 -13.88 -21.10 -12.42
N GLU A 139 -12.71 -20.76 -12.96
CA GLU A 139 -11.48 -21.48 -12.65
C GLU A 139 -11.13 -21.32 -11.16
N LYS A 140 -10.85 -22.45 -10.51
CA LYS A 140 -10.53 -22.52 -9.08
C LYS A 140 -9.06 -22.85 -8.84
N ASP A 141 -8.16 -22.08 -9.45
CA ASP A 141 -6.72 -22.23 -9.26
C ASP A 141 -6.17 -21.24 -8.22
N LYS A 142 -5.70 -21.77 -7.10
CA LYS A 142 -5.03 -20.99 -6.04
C LYS A 142 -3.75 -20.33 -6.55
N LYS A 143 -3.06 -20.91 -7.55
CA LYS A 143 -1.85 -20.31 -8.12
C LYS A 143 -2.18 -19.03 -8.87
N THR A 144 -3.28 -18.99 -9.62
CA THR A 144 -3.75 -17.77 -10.30
C THR A 144 -4.06 -16.65 -9.31
N LEU A 145 -4.72 -16.96 -8.19
CA LEU A 145 -4.94 -15.99 -7.10
C LEU A 145 -3.64 -15.48 -6.48
N LEU A 146 -2.68 -16.36 -6.23
CA LEU A 146 -1.37 -15.96 -5.73
C LEU A 146 -0.62 -15.08 -6.74
N LYS A 147 -0.72 -15.36 -8.03
CA LYS A 147 -0.12 -14.51 -9.07
C LYS A 147 -0.77 -13.13 -9.07
N LEU A 148 -2.09 -13.03 -9.01
CA LEU A 148 -2.77 -11.73 -8.91
C LEU A 148 -2.30 -10.94 -7.69
N HIS A 149 -2.22 -11.57 -6.52
CA HIS A 149 -1.66 -10.92 -5.33
C HIS A 149 -0.24 -10.41 -5.56
N ARG A 150 0.65 -11.24 -6.13
CA ARG A 150 2.05 -10.87 -6.40
C ARG A 150 2.19 -9.76 -7.43
N PHE A 151 1.36 -9.76 -8.47
CA PHE A 151 1.31 -8.66 -9.45
C PHE A 151 0.96 -7.34 -8.78
N PHE A 152 -0.11 -7.30 -7.97
CA PHE A 152 -0.48 -6.08 -7.26
C PHE A 152 0.56 -5.67 -6.23
N HIS A 153 1.16 -6.62 -5.52
CA HIS A 153 2.24 -6.36 -4.58
C HIS A 153 3.47 -5.71 -5.27
N ASP A 154 3.98 -6.32 -6.34
CA ASP A 154 5.16 -5.80 -7.04
C ASP A 154 4.85 -4.47 -7.75
N LEU A 155 3.65 -4.32 -8.33
CA LEU A 155 3.20 -3.03 -8.87
C LEU A 155 3.08 -1.96 -7.77
N ASP A 156 2.63 -2.29 -6.55
CA ASP A 156 2.56 -1.33 -5.45
C ASP A 156 3.97 -0.87 -5.04
N ILE A 157 4.96 -1.77 -5.10
CA ILE A 157 6.37 -1.42 -4.90
C ILE A 157 6.87 -0.49 -6.02
N GLU A 158 6.69 -0.86 -7.28
CA GLU A 158 7.30 -0.16 -8.43
C GLU A 158 6.56 1.13 -8.82
N TYR A 159 5.23 1.15 -8.68
CA TYR A 159 4.38 2.28 -9.04
C TYR A 159 4.22 3.26 -7.87
N ASN A 160 3.92 2.76 -6.67
CA ASN A 160 3.63 3.61 -5.50
C ASN A 160 4.82 3.74 -4.54
N GLY A 161 5.90 2.98 -4.72
CA GLY A 161 7.03 2.99 -3.79
C GLY A 161 6.70 2.35 -2.44
N TYR A 162 5.79 1.37 -2.41
CA TYR A 162 5.46 0.61 -1.21
C TYR A 162 6.72 -0.07 -0.61
N LYS A 163 6.92 0.08 0.70
CA LYS A 163 8.15 -0.36 1.41
C LYS A 163 7.88 -1.19 2.68
N GLN A 164 6.62 -1.50 2.98
CA GLN A 164 6.29 -2.21 4.23
C GLN A 164 6.56 -3.72 4.16
N SER A 165 6.77 -4.26 2.95
CA SER A 165 7.22 -5.65 2.73
C SER A 165 8.70 -5.67 2.32
N LYS A 166 9.39 -6.75 2.69
CA LYS A 166 10.73 -7.08 2.16
C LYS A 166 10.67 -8.02 0.97
N ASP A 167 9.52 -8.61 0.71
CA ASP A 167 9.35 -9.54 -0.39
C ASP A 167 9.34 -8.74 -1.70
N TYR A 168 9.74 -9.40 -2.79
CA TYR A 168 9.63 -8.90 -4.16
C TYR A 168 9.60 -10.14 -5.05
N TYR A 169 8.56 -10.29 -5.86
CA TYR A 169 8.31 -11.54 -6.57
C TYR A 169 8.84 -11.56 -8.00
N ASP A 170 9.26 -10.39 -8.50
CA ASP A 170 9.87 -10.24 -9.82
C ASP A 170 8.96 -10.79 -10.93
N ILE A 171 7.65 -10.50 -10.81
CA ILE A 171 6.62 -10.98 -11.73
C ILE A 171 6.12 -9.92 -12.72
N THR A 172 6.36 -8.64 -12.43
CA THR A 172 6.01 -7.52 -13.31
C THR A 172 7.09 -7.26 -14.34
N GLU A 173 6.70 -6.78 -15.51
CA GLU A 173 7.60 -6.22 -16.53
C GLU A 173 7.89 -4.75 -16.23
N TYR A 174 6.90 -3.99 -15.71
CA TYR A 174 7.05 -2.57 -15.40
C TYR A 174 8.18 -2.33 -14.39
N LYS A 175 9.14 -1.48 -14.79
CA LYS A 175 10.34 -1.10 -14.02
C LYS A 175 11.21 -2.28 -13.57
N ASN A 176 10.99 -3.48 -14.11
CA ASN A 176 11.85 -4.61 -13.89
C ASN A 176 13.21 -4.33 -14.55
N LYS A 177 14.25 -4.10 -13.73
CA LYS A 177 15.60 -3.74 -14.20
C LYS A 177 16.38 -4.95 -14.74
N ARG A 178 15.79 -5.72 -15.63
CA ARG A 178 16.51 -6.72 -16.44
C ARG A 178 16.67 -6.21 -17.87
N GLY A 179 17.67 -5.34 -18.03
CA GLY A 179 18.44 -5.15 -19.26
C GLY A 179 19.86 -5.64 -19.02
#